data_AF-A0AAN9GEY7-F1
#
_entry.id   AF-A0AAN9GEY7-F1
#
_cell.length_a   1.000
_cell.length_b   1.000
_cell.length_c   1.000
_cell.angle_alpha   90.00
_cell.angle_beta   90.00
_cell.angle_gamma   90.00
#
_symmetry.space_group_name_H-M   'P 1'
#
loop_
_entity.id
_entity.type
_entity.pdbx_description
1 polymer ?
#
loop_
_entity_poly.entity_id
_entity_poly.type
_entity_poly.pdbx_seq_one_letter_code
_entity_poly.pdbx_strand_id
1 'polypeptide(L)'
;MVPTVLLPVCMFLLFNIIPGASSDSKPITCEAGTFTNGEPASIDCNFRTNITASELGLSVTKFPSDAPKGDTGEDVLLCRWDKEQNKYDCSIEMANYVFDNILTDHLVVRIPAVSFEQAGWYKCYFVPTEEIDPYPCELRVQARPESTSTGEPEESQAVLPIVLPCVIVVLVGVCIAGLVLFMRRRRANRARKSMGMELHHGSKTTEPLLPDEKQQVDKLSEVFQLSLTSLQKVVNVLEQEMQAGLHSSTQRSADTGMFRTCVSPLPTASELGYIMVFQLRSDWLTIELVIIPSSEAACPSLSFSVQKGVATGKQLFDFIADKAEQFVKENLTFLKDNRKLKKEFNKNPLQMPVAFVFAFPCKHETISKAYLTKWTKELDWKDVVCKDLKEMLQQAFKRKKRLNNLEIVAIVNDTVSTLVSAACSDPQCKVALHVENGLNACHVEYFNTTGAECPDAEKQIEVRPDIIVFVVVIIIIIIIIIIIIIIIIIIIIIIIIIIIMLVFVIDVVVLGFLVIVVVIL
;
A
#
# COMPACT_ATOMS: atom_id res chain seq x y z
N MET A 1 11.30 11.34 19.82
CA MET A 1 12.19 10.22 19.45
C MET A 1 11.33 8.99 19.22
N VAL A 2 10.81 8.86 18.00
CA VAL A 2 10.10 7.66 17.53
C VAL A 2 11.11 6.94 16.62
N PRO A 3 11.40 5.65 16.83
CA PRO A 3 12.56 5.02 16.21
C PRO A 3 12.37 4.84 14.71
N THR A 4 13.42 5.25 14.00
CA THR A 4 13.68 5.31 12.57
C THR A 4 13.83 3.92 11.92
N VAL A 5 12.92 2.95 12.19
CA VAL A 5 13.14 1.54 11.79
C VAL A 5 11.90 0.86 11.16
N LEU A 6 10.92 1.60 10.64
CA LEU A 6 9.69 0.99 10.10
C LEU A 6 9.31 1.40 8.66
N LEU A 7 10.26 1.91 7.89
CA LEU A 7 10.10 2.19 6.46
C LEU A 7 11.00 1.37 5.48
N PRO A 8 12.11 0.70 5.86
CA PRO A 8 12.96 0.00 4.88
C PRO A 8 12.53 -1.41 4.44
N VAL A 9 11.44 -1.96 4.94
CA VAL A 9 11.21 -3.42 4.88
C VAL A 9 10.49 -3.85 3.59
N CYS A 10 9.92 -2.95 2.80
CA CYS A 10 8.79 -3.35 1.96
C CYS A 10 8.61 -2.58 0.66
N MET A 11 9.60 -2.69 -0.23
CA MET A 11 9.52 -2.05 -1.54
C MET A 11 10.20 -2.88 -2.63
N PHE A 12 9.85 -4.16 -2.80
CA PHE A 12 10.03 -4.84 -4.08
C PHE A 12 9.10 -6.03 -4.27
N LEU A 13 8.03 -5.84 -5.05
CA LEU A 13 7.30 -6.93 -5.71
C LEU A 13 6.77 -6.51 -7.05
N LEU A 14 7.67 -6.13 -7.96
CA LEU A 14 7.29 -5.71 -9.31
C LEU A 14 8.17 -6.33 -10.39
N PHE A 15 8.87 -7.42 -10.08
CA PHE A 15 9.65 -8.20 -11.06
C PHE A 15 9.07 -9.60 -11.25
N ASN A 16 7.98 -9.63 -12.03
CA ASN A 16 7.65 -10.73 -12.93
C ASN A 16 6.99 -10.19 -14.21
N ILE A 17 7.53 -9.09 -14.77
CA ILE A 17 7.13 -8.61 -16.12
C ILE A 17 8.38 -8.14 -16.88
N ILE A 18 9.08 -9.09 -17.50
CA ILE A 18 9.88 -8.85 -18.72
C ILE A 18 9.19 -9.70 -19.81
N PRO A 19 8.97 -9.15 -21.03
CA PRO A 19 8.16 -9.79 -22.06
C PRO A 19 8.92 -10.97 -22.69
N GLY A 20 8.40 -12.17 -22.50
CA GLY A 20 8.94 -13.38 -23.10
C GLY A 20 7.91 -14.50 -23.08
N ALA A 21 7.17 -14.60 -24.18
CA ALA A 21 6.24 -15.68 -24.55
C ALA A 21 4.98 -15.85 -23.68
N SER A 22 3.85 -15.85 -24.39
CA SER A 22 2.53 -16.26 -23.90
C SER A 22 2.59 -17.63 -23.23
N SER A 23 2.08 -17.71 -21.99
CA SER A 23 1.43 -18.91 -21.48
C SER A 23 0.52 -18.51 -20.33
N ASP A 24 -0.79 -18.54 -20.57
CA ASP A 24 -1.79 -18.63 -19.51
C ASP A 24 -1.44 -19.82 -18.60
N SER A 25 -1.06 -19.59 -17.34
CA SER A 25 -0.97 -20.68 -16.38
C SER A 25 -1.28 -20.18 -14.96
N LYS A 26 -2.47 -20.56 -14.46
CA LYS A 26 -2.80 -20.49 -13.02
C LYS A 26 -1.93 -21.49 -12.25
N PRO A 27 -1.51 -21.19 -11.01
CA PRO A 27 -0.73 -22.12 -10.17
C PRO A 27 -1.57 -23.30 -9.66
N ILE A 28 -0.92 -24.42 -9.27
CA ILE A 28 -1.59 -25.53 -8.57
C ILE A 28 -2.00 -25.04 -7.17
N THR A 29 -3.26 -25.25 -6.79
CA THR A 29 -3.78 -24.85 -5.47
C THR A 29 -4.29 -26.06 -4.68
N CYS A 30 -4.18 -25.96 -3.35
CA CYS A 30 -4.66 -26.93 -2.37
C CYS A 30 -5.67 -26.20 -1.48
N GLU A 31 -6.83 -26.79 -1.25
CA GLU A 31 -7.86 -26.28 -0.33
C GLU A 31 -8.25 -27.38 0.68
N ALA A 32 -8.26 -27.01 1.95
CA ALA A 32 -8.69 -27.85 3.07
C ALA A 32 -9.34 -26.95 4.14
N GLY A 33 -10.35 -27.51 4.82
CA GLY A 33 -11.17 -26.78 5.79
C GLY A 33 -10.84 -27.08 7.26
N THR A 34 -11.65 -26.48 8.14
CA THR A 34 -11.72 -26.83 9.56
C THR A 34 -12.97 -27.66 9.81
N PHE A 35 -12.81 -28.85 10.39
CA PHE A 35 -13.89 -29.82 10.59
C PHE A 35 -13.95 -30.30 12.05
N THR A 36 -15.10 -30.79 12.50
CA THR A 36 -15.24 -31.42 13.81
C THR A 36 -14.84 -32.89 13.73
N ASN A 37 -14.19 -33.43 14.77
CA ASN A 37 -13.82 -34.84 14.84
C ASN A 37 -15.04 -35.76 14.55
N GLY A 38 -14.90 -36.64 13.56
CA GLY A 38 -15.93 -37.55 13.06
C GLY A 38 -16.77 -37.03 11.88
N GLU A 39 -16.58 -35.79 11.42
CA GLU A 39 -17.26 -35.26 10.23
C GLU A 39 -16.54 -35.68 8.92
N PRO A 40 -17.25 -35.78 7.80
CA PRO A 40 -16.62 -35.98 6.50
C PRO A 40 -15.84 -34.72 6.09
N ALA A 41 -14.62 -34.91 5.59
CA ALA A 41 -13.75 -33.84 5.11
C ALA A 41 -13.21 -34.13 3.71
N SER A 42 -12.65 -33.13 3.03
CA SER A 42 -11.98 -33.28 1.75
C SER A 42 -10.70 -32.45 1.69
N ILE A 43 -9.77 -32.91 0.85
CA ILE A 43 -8.61 -32.19 0.38
C ILE A 43 -8.80 -32.01 -1.12
N ASP A 44 -8.94 -30.75 -1.53
CA ASP A 44 -9.30 -30.37 -2.89
C ASP A 44 -8.06 -29.77 -3.58
N CYS A 45 -7.60 -30.41 -4.65
CA CYS A 45 -6.43 -30.00 -5.43
C CYS A 45 -6.86 -29.55 -6.82
N ASN A 46 -6.41 -28.36 -7.24
CA ASN A 46 -6.73 -27.79 -8.55
C ASN A 46 -5.43 -27.59 -9.36
N PHE A 47 -5.41 -28.09 -10.59
CA PHE A 47 -4.24 -28.16 -11.47
C PHE A 47 -4.43 -27.28 -12.72
N ARG A 48 -3.31 -26.72 -13.20
CA ARG A 48 -3.24 -25.81 -14.37
C ARG A 48 -3.73 -26.41 -15.68
N THR A 49 -3.68 -27.73 -15.80
CA THR A 49 -4.04 -28.49 -17.00
C THR A 49 -4.74 -29.75 -16.53
N ASN A 50 -5.70 -30.23 -17.32
CA ASN A 50 -6.35 -31.49 -17.04
C ASN A 50 -5.27 -32.58 -16.83
N ILE A 51 -5.31 -33.22 -15.66
CA ILE A 51 -4.31 -34.22 -15.24
C ILE A 51 -4.17 -35.30 -16.31
N THR A 52 -5.29 -35.73 -16.90
CA THR A 52 -5.32 -36.75 -17.96
C THR A 52 -4.55 -36.37 -19.23
N ALA A 53 -4.39 -35.07 -19.51
CA ALA A 53 -3.65 -34.57 -20.66
C ALA A 53 -2.16 -34.31 -20.37
N SER A 54 -1.75 -34.35 -19.09
CA SER A 54 -0.39 -34.02 -18.68
C SER A 54 0.59 -35.18 -18.87
N GLU A 55 0.11 -36.43 -18.81
CA GLU A 55 0.92 -37.67 -18.79
C GLU A 55 2.00 -37.71 -17.69
N LEU A 56 1.94 -36.79 -16.72
CA LEU A 56 2.86 -36.71 -15.58
C LEU A 56 2.28 -37.47 -14.39
N GLY A 57 3.15 -38.05 -13.54
CA GLY A 57 2.72 -38.59 -12.25
C GLY A 57 2.21 -37.49 -11.33
N LEU A 58 1.43 -37.83 -10.32
CA LEU A 58 0.82 -36.91 -9.37
C LEU A 58 0.95 -37.48 -7.96
N SER A 59 1.24 -36.63 -6.98
CA SER A 59 1.15 -36.98 -5.56
C SER A 59 0.37 -35.94 -4.74
N VAL A 60 -0.39 -36.44 -3.76
CA VAL A 60 -0.92 -35.66 -2.63
C VAL A 60 -0.21 -36.13 -1.39
N THR A 61 0.52 -35.26 -0.70
CA THR A 61 1.44 -35.61 0.39
C THR A 61 1.08 -34.86 1.66
N LYS A 62 1.04 -35.57 2.79
CA LYS A 62 0.81 -35.04 4.13
C LYS A 62 2.14 -34.74 4.84
N PHE A 63 2.20 -33.61 5.53
CA PHE A 63 3.34 -33.16 6.34
C PHE A 63 2.93 -33.04 7.82
N PRO A 64 3.83 -33.37 8.78
CA PRO A 64 3.58 -33.17 10.21
C PRO A 64 3.36 -31.69 10.57
N SER A 65 2.50 -31.42 11.55
CA SER A 65 2.11 -30.07 11.98
C SER A 65 3.26 -29.19 12.49
N ASP A 66 4.37 -29.79 12.94
CA ASP A 66 5.49 -29.08 13.59
C ASP A 66 6.79 -29.06 12.75
N ALA A 67 6.77 -29.47 11.48
CA ALA A 67 8.01 -29.59 10.71
C ALA A 67 8.50 -28.24 10.13
N PRO A 68 9.69 -27.73 10.54
CA PRO A 68 10.32 -26.60 9.86
C PRO A 68 10.86 -27.06 8.50
N LYS A 69 10.39 -26.43 7.41
CA LYS A 69 10.92 -26.49 6.03
C LYS A 69 12.07 -27.52 5.83
N GLY A 70 11.75 -28.79 5.58
CA GLY A 70 12.76 -29.80 5.24
C GLY A 70 12.42 -31.28 5.39
N ASP A 71 11.34 -31.68 6.08
CA ASP A 71 11.01 -33.10 6.27
C ASP A 71 10.32 -33.77 5.05
N THR A 72 10.58 -35.07 4.88
CA THR A 72 9.93 -35.95 3.92
C THR A 72 8.48 -36.17 4.34
N GLY A 73 7.52 -35.61 3.59
CA GLY A 73 6.10 -35.90 3.78
C GLY A 73 5.75 -37.34 3.41
N GLU A 74 4.60 -37.82 3.88
CA GLU A 74 4.05 -39.13 3.54
C GLU A 74 3.01 -38.98 2.44
N ASP A 75 3.15 -39.74 1.35
CA ASP A 75 2.17 -39.71 0.26
C ASP A 75 0.83 -40.28 0.78
N VAL A 76 -0.26 -39.57 0.51
CA VAL A 76 -1.65 -39.95 0.80
C VAL A 76 -2.26 -40.61 -0.41
N LEU A 77 -2.03 -40.02 -1.59
CA LEU A 77 -2.46 -40.50 -2.89
C LEU A 77 -1.29 -40.37 -3.85
N LEU A 78 -0.95 -41.46 -4.53
CA LEU A 78 0.04 -41.48 -5.59
C LEU A 78 -0.60 -41.99 -6.88
N CYS A 79 -0.55 -41.19 -7.94
CA CYS A 79 -1.04 -41.54 -9.26
C CYS A 79 0.12 -41.61 -10.25
N ARG A 80 0.30 -42.76 -10.90
CA ARG A 80 1.32 -42.96 -11.93
C ARG A 80 0.66 -43.12 -13.30
N TRP A 81 1.29 -42.54 -14.32
CA TRP A 81 0.84 -42.72 -15.70
C TRP A 81 1.34 -44.05 -16.25
N ASP A 82 0.43 -44.98 -16.56
CA ASP A 82 0.73 -46.22 -17.26
C ASP A 82 0.68 -45.98 -18.78
N LYS A 83 1.87 -45.99 -19.39
CA LYS A 83 2.04 -45.76 -20.84
C LYS A 83 1.51 -46.90 -21.70
N GLU A 84 1.44 -48.12 -21.18
CA GLU A 84 0.95 -49.27 -21.94
C GLU A 84 -0.58 -49.30 -22.01
N GLN A 85 -1.24 -48.87 -20.93
CA GLN A 85 -2.70 -48.82 -20.82
C GLN A 85 -3.31 -47.44 -21.14
N ASN A 86 -2.47 -46.41 -21.32
CA ASN A 86 -2.87 -45.03 -21.54
C ASN A 86 -3.86 -44.52 -20.47
N LYS A 87 -3.59 -44.87 -19.20
CA LYS A 87 -4.44 -44.58 -18.05
C LYS A 87 -3.59 -44.30 -16.81
N TYR A 88 -4.14 -43.51 -15.89
CA TYR A 88 -3.59 -43.36 -14.54
C TYR A 88 -3.91 -44.56 -13.65
N ASP A 89 -2.89 -45.06 -12.97
CA ASP A 89 -3.00 -46.01 -11.87
C ASP A 89 -2.76 -45.26 -10.55
N CYS A 90 -3.78 -45.19 -9.71
CA CYS A 90 -3.80 -44.39 -8.49
C CYS A 90 -3.96 -45.27 -7.26
N SER A 91 -3.07 -45.10 -6.29
CA SER A 91 -3.09 -45.81 -5.00
C SER A 91 -3.19 -44.85 -3.83
N ILE A 92 -4.10 -45.15 -2.91
CA ILE A 92 -4.14 -44.51 -1.59
C ILE A 92 -3.14 -45.22 -0.69
N GLU A 93 -2.17 -44.48 -0.16
CA GLU A 93 -1.05 -45.01 0.62
C GLU A 93 -1.30 -44.90 2.14
N MET A 94 -2.34 -44.17 2.57
CA MET A 94 -2.72 -43.99 3.97
C MET A 94 -4.16 -44.44 4.26
N ALA A 95 -4.41 -44.97 5.46
CA ALA A 95 -5.74 -45.40 5.87
C ALA A 95 -6.73 -44.21 6.05
N ASN A 96 -8.03 -44.49 5.88
CA ASN A 96 -9.14 -43.54 6.04
C ASN A 96 -9.19 -42.38 5.01
N TYR A 97 -8.49 -42.51 3.89
CA TYR A 97 -8.67 -41.66 2.71
C TYR A 97 -9.38 -42.44 1.61
N VAL A 98 -10.18 -41.74 0.82
CA VAL A 98 -10.93 -42.29 -0.30
C VAL A 98 -10.74 -41.38 -1.50
N PHE A 99 -10.36 -41.96 -2.63
CA PHE A 99 -10.29 -41.29 -3.91
C PHE A 99 -11.25 -41.96 -4.90
N ASP A 100 -12.01 -41.16 -5.64
CA ASP A 100 -13.07 -41.63 -6.54
C ASP A 100 -12.56 -41.96 -7.95
N ASN A 101 -11.23 -41.94 -8.17
CA ASN A 101 -10.59 -42.15 -9.47
C ASN A 101 -11.01 -41.15 -10.55
N ILE A 102 -11.56 -39.99 -10.16
CA ILE A 102 -11.90 -38.92 -11.08
C ILE A 102 -10.70 -37.97 -11.17
N LEU A 103 -10.03 -38.00 -12.32
CA LEU A 103 -8.92 -37.11 -12.64
C LEU A 103 -9.36 -36.13 -13.73
N THR A 104 -9.44 -34.85 -13.37
CA THR A 104 -9.73 -33.75 -14.30
C THR A 104 -8.63 -32.69 -14.15
N ASP A 105 -8.91 -31.42 -14.38
CA ASP A 105 -8.11 -30.32 -13.81
C ASP A 105 -8.31 -30.20 -12.28
N HIS A 106 -9.31 -30.89 -11.72
CA HIS A 106 -9.59 -30.98 -10.29
C HIS A 106 -9.47 -32.43 -9.78
N LEU A 107 -9.00 -32.58 -8.54
CA LEU A 107 -8.81 -33.84 -7.83
C LEU A 107 -9.27 -33.68 -6.38
N VAL A 108 -10.06 -34.62 -5.87
CA VAL A 108 -10.58 -34.57 -4.50
C VAL A 108 -10.24 -35.85 -3.74
N VAL A 109 -9.49 -35.73 -2.65
CA VAL A 109 -9.29 -36.83 -1.69
C VAL A 109 -10.24 -36.64 -0.52
N ARG A 110 -11.15 -37.59 -0.30
CA ARG A 110 -12.16 -37.54 0.76
C ARG A 110 -11.71 -38.29 2.00
N ILE A 111 -12.09 -37.79 3.16
CA ILE A 111 -11.88 -38.41 4.47
C ILE A 111 -13.28 -38.68 5.04
N PRO A 112 -13.78 -39.93 5.05
CA PRO A 112 -15.16 -40.22 5.45
C PRO A 112 -15.50 -39.82 6.89
N ALA A 113 -14.53 -39.92 7.79
CA ALA A 113 -14.62 -39.47 9.17
C ALA A 113 -13.26 -38.95 9.62
N VAL A 114 -13.11 -37.62 9.72
CA VAL A 114 -11.83 -36.97 10.04
C VAL A 114 -11.50 -37.11 11.53
N SER A 115 -10.23 -37.40 11.86
CA SER A 115 -9.72 -37.44 13.22
C SER A 115 -8.47 -36.59 13.39
N PHE A 116 -8.00 -36.41 14.62
CA PHE A 116 -6.76 -35.68 14.89
C PHE A 116 -5.53 -36.25 14.18
N GLU A 117 -5.55 -37.54 13.77
CA GLU A 117 -4.46 -38.13 12.98
C GLU A 117 -4.37 -37.57 11.56
N GLN A 118 -5.46 -37.07 11.00
CA GLN A 118 -5.48 -36.43 9.67
C GLN A 118 -5.21 -34.92 9.77
N ALA A 119 -5.13 -34.32 10.97
CA ALA A 119 -4.72 -32.92 11.08
C ALA A 119 -3.29 -32.73 10.59
N GLY A 120 -3.04 -31.64 9.86
CA GLY A 120 -1.72 -31.31 9.32
C GLY A 120 -1.77 -30.57 7.99
N TRP A 121 -0.60 -30.43 7.38
CA TRP A 121 -0.42 -29.74 6.11
C TRP A 121 -0.41 -30.73 4.95
N TYR A 122 -1.02 -30.37 3.83
CA TYR A 122 -1.09 -31.17 2.63
C TYR A 122 -0.53 -30.39 1.44
N LYS A 123 0.09 -31.07 0.48
CA LYS A 123 0.54 -30.49 -0.80
C LYS A 123 0.15 -31.41 -1.95
N CYS A 124 -0.19 -30.82 -3.09
CA CYS A 124 -0.47 -31.55 -4.33
C CYS A 124 0.53 -31.10 -5.41
N TYR A 125 1.14 -32.04 -6.14
CA TYR A 125 2.13 -31.71 -7.17
C TYR A 125 2.33 -32.82 -8.21
N PHE A 126 2.89 -32.46 -9.37
CA PHE A 126 3.33 -33.43 -10.38
C PHE A 126 4.68 -34.06 -10.02
N VAL A 127 4.86 -35.32 -10.43
CA VAL A 127 6.06 -36.14 -10.22
C VAL A 127 6.62 -36.55 -11.60
N PRO A 128 7.91 -36.28 -11.90
CA PRO A 128 8.91 -35.61 -11.05
C PRO A 128 8.62 -34.11 -10.91
N THR A 129 8.95 -33.56 -9.73
CA THR A 129 8.65 -32.17 -9.37
C THR A 129 9.57 -31.21 -10.13
N GLU A 130 9.07 -30.63 -11.22
CA GLU A 130 9.77 -29.56 -11.97
C GLU A 130 9.36 -28.14 -11.54
N GLU A 131 8.31 -28.02 -10.71
CA GLU A 131 7.79 -26.72 -10.24
C GLU A 131 8.33 -26.30 -8.86
N ILE A 132 8.55 -25.00 -8.71
CA ILE A 132 9.03 -24.36 -7.50
C ILE A 132 7.87 -24.29 -6.49
N ASP A 133 7.92 -25.15 -5.47
CA ASP A 133 7.10 -25.18 -4.24
C ASP A 133 5.56 -25.09 -4.43
N PRO A 134 4.82 -26.22 -4.45
CA PRO A 134 3.35 -26.21 -4.46
C PRO A 134 2.78 -25.60 -3.17
N TYR A 135 1.73 -24.78 -3.30
CA TYR A 135 1.07 -24.12 -2.15
C TYR A 135 0.40 -25.16 -1.24
N PRO A 136 0.80 -25.27 0.03
CA PRO A 136 0.19 -26.22 0.96
C PRO A 136 -1.17 -25.72 1.47
N CYS A 137 -2.04 -26.65 1.86
CA CYS A 137 -3.25 -26.37 2.62
C CYS A 137 -3.25 -27.08 3.98
N GLU A 138 -3.94 -26.53 4.98
CA GLU A 138 -3.97 -27.05 6.34
C GLU A 138 -5.35 -27.62 6.67
N LEU A 139 -5.42 -28.90 7.02
CA LEU A 139 -6.63 -29.54 7.54
C LEU A 139 -6.64 -29.41 9.06
N ARG A 140 -7.64 -28.71 9.61
CA ARG A 140 -7.78 -28.51 11.06
C ARG A 140 -8.95 -29.32 11.61
N VAL A 141 -8.73 -29.99 12.75
CA VAL A 141 -9.75 -30.82 13.40
C VAL A 141 -10.03 -30.28 14.80
N GLN A 142 -11.30 -30.01 15.09
CA GLN A 142 -11.77 -29.54 16.39
C GLN A 142 -12.44 -30.68 17.18
N ALA A 143 -12.33 -30.65 18.51
CA ALA A 143 -13.08 -31.57 19.36
C ALA A 143 -14.59 -31.30 19.26
N ARG A 144 -15.39 -32.37 19.25
CA ARG A 144 -16.85 -32.25 19.27
C ARG A 144 -17.28 -31.61 20.60
N PRO A 145 -18.13 -30.58 20.61
CA PRO A 145 -18.64 -30.02 21.86
C PRO A 145 -19.53 -31.06 22.55
N GLU A 146 -19.07 -31.58 23.69
CA GLU A 146 -19.88 -32.45 24.54
C GLU A 146 -20.96 -31.62 25.24
N SER A 147 -22.21 -32.02 25.05
CA SER A 147 -23.32 -31.60 25.90
C SER A 147 -23.07 -32.07 27.33
N THR A 148 -23.08 -31.13 28.27
CA THR A 148 -23.01 -31.32 29.71
C THR A 148 -23.77 -32.55 30.22
N SER A 149 -23.05 -33.46 30.88
CA SER A 149 -23.60 -34.26 31.99
C SER A 149 -22.53 -34.50 33.05
N THR A 150 -22.92 -34.15 34.27
CA THR A 150 -22.29 -34.35 35.57
C THR A 150 -21.74 -35.76 35.81
N GLY A 151 -20.53 -35.84 36.36
CA GLY A 151 -19.97 -37.07 36.94
C GLY A 151 -18.59 -36.82 37.53
N GLU A 152 -18.47 -37.02 38.85
CA GLU A 152 -17.25 -36.92 39.66
C GLU A 152 -16.11 -37.82 39.13
N PRO A 153 -14.82 -37.48 39.34
CA PRO A 153 -13.76 -38.46 39.23
C PRO A 153 -13.38 -39.03 40.60
N GLU A 154 -13.42 -40.36 40.66
CA GLU A 154 -12.88 -41.22 41.71
C GLU A 154 -11.36 -41.03 41.92
N GLU A 155 -10.94 -41.31 43.14
CA GLU A 155 -9.56 -41.40 43.62
C GLU A 155 -8.72 -42.39 42.80
N SER A 156 -7.42 -42.12 42.62
CA SER A 156 -6.35 -43.02 43.07
C SER A 156 -4.93 -42.46 42.87
N GLN A 157 -4.26 -42.27 44.01
CA GLN A 157 -2.92 -42.74 44.35
C GLN A 157 -1.65 -42.11 43.70
N ALA A 158 -1.06 -41.22 44.50
CA ALA A 158 0.27 -41.37 45.10
C ALA A 158 1.48 -41.66 44.20
N VAL A 159 2.22 -40.60 43.85
CA VAL A 159 3.70 -40.62 43.80
C VAL A 159 4.25 -39.27 44.31
N LEU A 160 4.67 -39.20 45.57
CA LEU A 160 5.50 -38.10 46.08
C LEU A 160 6.46 -38.65 47.13
N PRO A 161 7.78 -38.59 46.87
CA PRO A 161 8.57 -37.66 47.69
C PRO A 161 9.69 -36.88 46.96
N ILE A 162 9.68 -36.74 45.62
CA ILE A 162 10.76 -36.02 44.89
C ILE A 162 10.29 -34.74 44.18
N VAL A 163 9.01 -34.62 43.83
CA VAL A 163 8.51 -33.48 43.02
C VAL A 163 8.39 -32.18 43.84
N LEU A 164 8.09 -32.27 45.14
CA LEU A 164 7.86 -31.10 46.00
C LEU A 164 9.10 -30.19 46.17
N PRO A 165 10.30 -30.71 46.47
CA PRO A 165 11.49 -29.85 46.56
C PRO A 165 11.89 -29.27 45.18
N CYS A 166 11.70 -30.02 44.09
CA CYS A 166 12.02 -29.53 42.74
C CYS A 166 11.12 -28.37 42.31
N VAL A 167 9.81 -28.45 42.61
CA VAL A 167 8.85 -27.38 42.32
C VAL A 167 9.17 -26.13 43.13
N ILE A 168 9.57 -26.27 44.40
CA ILE A 168 9.96 -25.13 45.24
C ILE A 168 11.22 -24.45 44.69
N VAL A 169 12.23 -25.20 44.26
CA VAL A 169 13.46 -24.61 43.68
C VAL A 169 13.16 -23.88 42.37
N VAL A 170 12.31 -24.44 41.52
CA VAL A 170 11.89 -23.78 40.26
C VAL A 170 11.08 -22.52 40.55
N LEU A 171 10.13 -22.57 41.49
CA LEU A 171 9.33 -21.39 41.86
C LEU A 171 10.19 -20.28 42.49
N VAL A 172 11.17 -20.62 43.33
CA VAL A 172 12.12 -19.65 43.88
C VAL A 172 13.00 -19.07 42.77
N GLY A 173 13.47 -19.88 41.83
CA GLY A 173 14.22 -19.43 40.66
C GLY A 173 13.43 -18.47 39.77
N VAL A 174 12.16 -18.78 39.50
CA VAL A 174 11.25 -17.93 38.72
C VAL A 174 10.95 -16.63 39.46
N CYS A 175 10.73 -16.67 40.78
CA CYS A 175 10.54 -15.48 41.60
C CYS A 175 11.78 -14.58 41.61
N ILE A 176 12.99 -15.15 41.75
CA ILE A 176 14.24 -14.39 41.70
C ILE A 176 14.46 -13.80 40.31
N ALA A 177 14.23 -14.57 39.24
CA ALA A 177 14.33 -14.08 37.86
C ALA A 177 13.33 -12.95 37.60
N GLY A 178 12.08 -13.10 38.07
CA GLY A 178 11.06 -12.07 38.02
C GLY A 178 11.46 -10.80 38.78
N LEU A 179 12.07 -10.94 39.96
CA LEU A 179 12.53 -9.82 40.78
C LEU A 179 13.75 -9.12 40.15
N VAL A 180 14.68 -9.88 39.55
CA VAL A 180 15.82 -9.34 38.79
C VAL A 180 15.34 -8.61 37.53
N LEU A 181 14.38 -9.16 36.80
CA LEU A 181 13.76 -8.51 35.64
C LEU A 181 12.99 -7.26 36.05
N PHE A 182 12.24 -7.31 37.15
CA PHE A 182 11.55 -6.15 37.70
C PHE A 182 12.53 -5.06 38.14
N MET A 183 13.62 -5.41 38.83
CA MET A 183 14.67 -4.48 39.22
C MET A 183 15.44 -3.92 38.01
N ARG A 184 15.72 -4.74 36.98
CA ARG A 184 16.31 -4.28 35.70
C ARG A 184 15.37 -3.34 34.97
N ARG A 185 14.07 -3.63 34.94
CA ARG A 185 13.03 -2.76 34.35
C ARG A 185 12.88 -1.46 35.14
N ARG A 186 12.98 -1.50 36.48
CA ARG A 186 13.00 -0.30 37.34
C ARG A 186 14.27 0.53 37.15
N ARG A 187 15.44 -0.11 37.01
CA ARG A 187 16.72 0.58 36.72
C ARG A 187 16.72 1.16 35.31
N ALA A 188 16.21 0.44 34.31
CA ALA A 188 16.01 0.94 32.95
C ALA A 188 15.00 2.09 32.90
N ASN A 189 13.93 2.04 33.70
CA ASN A 189 12.99 3.16 33.83
C ASN A 189 13.59 4.36 34.59
N ARG A 190 14.44 4.15 35.61
CA ARG A 190 15.17 5.24 36.27
C ARG A 190 16.26 5.83 35.38
N ALA A 191 16.96 5.01 34.59
CA ALA A 191 17.93 5.46 33.60
C ALA A 191 17.26 6.20 32.43
N ARG A 192 16.09 5.74 31.96
CA ARG A 192 15.23 6.50 31.01
C ARG A 192 14.74 7.82 31.60
N LYS A 193 14.49 7.89 32.91
CA LYS A 193 14.12 9.14 33.60
C LYS A 193 15.32 10.08 33.82
N SER A 194 16.54 9.55 33.84
CA SER A 194 17.80 10.30 34.00
C SER A 194 18.44 10.72 32.66
N MET A 195 18.06 10.09 31.56
CA MET A 195 18.62 10.31 30.21
C MET A 195 17.53 10.59 29.17
N GLY A 196 16.37 11.05 29.66
CA GLY A 196 15.32 11.62 28.83
C GLY A 196 15.69 13.05 28.52
N MET A 197 16.16 13.25 27.29
CA MET A 197 16.09 14.52 26.58
C MET A 197 14.70 15.13 26.85
N GLU A 198 14.68 16.24 27.58
CA GLU A 198 13.46 17.04 27.74
C GLU A 198 12.96 17.38 26.34
N LEU A 199 11.91 16.68 25.90
CA LEU A 199 10.88 17.39 25.17
C LEU A 199 10.45 18.49 26.13
N HIS A 200 10.78 19.73 25.81
CA HIS A 200 10.06 20.89 26.29
C HIS A 200 8.59 20.75 25.86
N HIS A 201 7.85 19.83 26.47
CA HIS A 201 6.51 20.16 26.88
C HIS A 201 6.73 21.21 27.96
N GLY A 202 6.60 22.47 27.55
CA GLY A 202 6.34 23.52 28.51
C GLY A 202 5.13 23.08 29.31
N SER A 203 5.36 22.48 30.47
CA SER A 203 4.40 22.42 31.55
C SER A 203 4.24 23.86 32.04
N LYS A 204 3.64 24.70 31.20
CA LYS A 204 2.88 25.84 31.69
C LYS A 204 1.79 25.19 32.51
N THR A 205 1.86 25.36 33.82
CA THR A 205 0.67 25.39 34.66
C THR A 205 -0.33 26.28 33.92
N THR A 206 -1.28 25.67 33.21
CA THR A 206 -2.41 26.39 32.64
C THR A 206 -3.17 26.93 33.83
N GLU A 207 -3.02 28.23 34.08
CA GLU A 207 -3.94 28.94 34.96
C GLU A 207 -5.37 28.63 34.50
N PRO A 208 -6.33 28.43 35.42
CA PRO A 208 -7.71 28.24 35.05
C PRO A 208 -8.17 29.43 34.20
N LEU A 209 -8.68 29.17 33.00
CA LEU A 209 -9.27 30.21 32.15
C LEU A 209 -10.32 30.99 32.94
N LEU A 210 -10.31 32.31 32.80
CA LEU A 210 -11.39 33.14 33.33
C LEU A 210 -12.73 32.71 32.67
N PRO A 211 -13.88 32.89 33.34
CA PRO A 211 -15.18 32.46 32.81
C PRO A 211 -15.47 32.97 31.39
N ASP A 212 -15.08 34.20 31.08
CA ASP A 212 -15.26 34.82 29.76
C ASP A 212 -14.36 34.19 28.70
N GLU A 213 -13.11 33.85 29.05
CA GLU A 213 -12.18 33.16 28.15
C GLU A 213 -12.64 31.73 27.88
N LYS A 214 -13.17 31.04 28.90
CA LYS A 214 -13.75 29.72 28.74
C LYS A 214 -14.95 29.76 27.81
N GLN A 215 -15.85 30.74 27.95
CA GLN A 215 -17.00 30.89 27.07
C GLN A 215 -16.58 31.14 25.61
N GLN A 216 -15.52 31.93 25.39
CA GLN A 216 -14.98 32.16 24.05
C GLN A 216 -14.34 30.89 23.45
N VAL A 217 -13.59 30.13 24.26
CA VAL A 217 -13.01 28.85 23.85
C VAL A 217 -14.08 27.82 23.54
N ASP A 218 -15.14 27.73 24.35
CA ASP A 218 -16.26 26.81 24.13
C ASP A 218 -16.98 27.16 22.81
N LYS A 219 -17.26 28.45 22.58
CA LYS A 219 -17.89 28.92 21.33
C LYS A 219 -17.01 28.66 20.09
N LEU A 220 -15.69 28.79 20.21
CA LEU A 220 -14.76 28.43 19.14
C LEU A 220 -14.72 26.91 18.92
N SER A 221 -14.74 26.14 20.01
CA SER A 221 -14.69 24.68 19.98
C SER A 221 -15.92 24.08 19.29
N GLU A 222 -17.10 24.69 19.47
CA GLU A 222 -18.34 24.29 18.79
C GLU A 222 -18.19 24.24 17.26
N VAL A 223 -17.39 25.15 16.66
CA VAL A 223 -17.19 25.19 15.19
C VAL A 223 -16.37 23.99 14.69
N PHE A 224 -15.57 23.36 15.55
CA PHE A 224 -14.78 22.17 15.24
C PHE A 224 -15.48 20.87 15.62
N GLN A 225 -16.63 20.94 16.30
CA GLN A 225 -17.40 19.75 16.65
C GLN A 225 -18.22 19.27 15.46
N LEU A 226 -17.87 18.08 14.95
CA LEU A 226 -18.62 17.43 13.89
C LEU A 226 -19.64 16.46 14.50
N SER A 227 -20.92 16.70 14.21
CA SER A 227 -21.98 15.74 14.53
C SER A 227 -21.85 14.46 13.71
N LEU A 228 -22.46 13.36 14.18
CA LEU A 228 -22.52 12.11 13.43
C LEU A 228 -23.17 12.30 12.04
N THR A 229 -24.20 13.14 11.95
CA THR A 229 -24.86 13.48 10.68
C THR A 229 -23.93 14.24 9.73
N SER A 230 -23.10 15.14 10.26
CA SER A 230 -22.08 15.83 9.47
C SER A 230 -21.02 14.86 8.95
N LEU A 231 -20.55 13.93 9.80
CA LEU A 231 -19.60 12.89 9.40
C LEU A 231 -20.16 11.96 8.31
N GLN A 232 -21.42 11.54 8.44
CA GLN A 232 -22.10 10.76 7.40
C GLN A 232 -22.17 11.49 6.06
N LYS A 233 -22.44 12.81 6.06
CA LYS A 233 -22.39 13.61 4.84
C LYS A 233 -21.00 13.63 4.22
N VAL A 234 -19.94 13.77 5.03
CA VAL A 234 -18.55 13.72 4.54
C VAL A 234 -18.23 12.37 3.92
N VAL A 235 -18.64 11.26 4.56
CA VAL A 235 -18.46 9.91 4.01
C VAL A 235 -19.17 9.76 2.66
N ASN A 236 -20.44 10.19 2.57
CA ASN A 236 -21.21 10.08 1.33
C ASN A 236 -20.59 10.91 0.19
N VAL A 237 -20.10 12.11 0.48
CA VAL A 237 -19.42 12.96 -0.51
C VAL A 237 -18.12 12.30 -0.96
N LEU A 238 -17.32 11.78 -0.03
CA LEU A 238 -16.08 11.08 -0.38
C LEU A 238 -16.34 9.85 -1.24
N GLU A 239 -17.35 9.04 -0.90
CA GLU A 239 -17.75 7.87 -1.68
C GLU A 239 -18.16 8.26 -3.11
N GLN A 240 -18.96 9.31 -3.27
CA GLN A 240 -19.34 9.82 -4.59
C GLN A 240 -18.14 10.28 -5.42
N GLU A 241 -17.21 11.00 -4.81
CA GLU A 241 -15.97 11.44 -5.46
C GLU A 241 -15.06 10.26 -5.81
N MET A 242 -14.98 9.23 -4.97
CA MET A 242 -14.25 8.00 -5.27
C MET A 242 -14.86 7.28 -6.49
N GLN A 243 -16.18 7.14 -6.56
CA GLN A 243 -16.85 6.54 -7.72
C GLN A 243 -16.60 7.36 -8.99
N ALA A 244 -16.74 8.69 -8.91
CA ALA A 244 -16.43 9.59 -10.03
C ALA A 244 -14.97 9.48 -10.49
N GLY A 245 -14.03 9.32 -9.55
CA GLY A 245 -12.61 9.13 -9.82
C GLY A 245 -12.26 7.82 -10.51
N LEU A 246 -13.02 6.75 -10.25
CA LEU A 246 -12.80 5.43 -10.85
C LEU A 246 -13.30 5.34 -12.30
N HIS A 247 -14.33 6.10 -12.65
CA HIS A 247 -14.92 6.08 -13.99
C HIS A 247 -14.14 6.95 -14.99
N SER A 248 -13.77 6.37 -16.13
CA SER A 248 -12.93 7.03 -17.16
C SER A 248 -13.53 8.34 -17.72
N SER A 249 -14.85 8.47 -17.76
CA SER A 249 -15.56 9.66 -18.24
C SER A 249 -15.55 10.83 -17.24
N THR A 250 -15.54 10.54 -15.94
CA THR A 250 -15.67 11.52 -14.85
C THR A 250 -14.37 11.77 -14.09
N GLN A 251 -13.36 10.90 -14.24
CA GLN A 251 -12.09 10.99 -13.51
C GLN A 251 -11.38 12.33 -13.69
N ARG A 252 -11.53 13.00 -14.84
CA ARG A 252 -10.90 14.30 -15.10
C ARG A 252 -11.50 15.45 -14.29
N SER A 253 -12.78 15.35 -13.92
CA SER A 253 -13.51 16.37 -13.17
C SER A 253 -13.69 16.02 -11.70
N ALA A 254 -13.35 14.80 -11.29
CA ALA A 254 -13.40 14.37 -9.90
C ALA A 254 -12.29 15.04 -9.08
N ASP A 255 -12.61 15.47 -7.86
CA ASP A 255 -11.63 16.00 -6.92
C ASP A 255 -10.74 14.88 -6.38
N THR A 256 -11.32 13.68 -6.25
CA THR A 256 -10.59 12.45 -5.88
C THR A 256 -10.25 11.65 -7.13
N GLY A 257 -9.03 11.79 -7.65
CA GLY A 257 -8.66 11.22 -8.97
C GLY A 257 -8.55 9.70 -9.06
N MET A 258 -8.55 8.97 -7.94
CA MET A 258 -8.47 7.48 -7.87
C MET A 258 -7.46 6.86 -8.85
N PHE A 259 -6.21 7.34 -8.79
CA PHE A 259 -5.17 6.91 -9.73
C PHE A 259 -4.81 5.43 -9.57
N ARG A 260 -4.87 4.68 -10.68
CA ARG A 260 -4.42 3.28 -10.72
C ARG A 260 -2.91 3.20 -10.50
N THR A 261 -2.49 2.31 -9.61
CA THR A 261 -1.08 2.15 -9.18
C THR A 261 -0.32 1.08 -9.97
N CYS A 262 -1.05 0.22 -10.70
CA CYS A 262 -0.53 -0.97 -11.39
C CYS A 262 0.15 -2.01 -10.48
N VAL A 263 -0.09 -1.95 -9.16
CA VAL A 263 0.35 -2.98 -8.20
C VAL A 263 -0.75 -4.03 -8.04
N SER A 264 -0.54 -5.21 -8.62
CA SER A 264 -1.39 -6.38 -8.43
C SER A 264 -0.66 -7.65 -8.90
N PRO A 265 -0.74 -8.78 -8.18
CA PRO A 265 -1.37 -8.95 -6.86
C PRO A 265 -0.56 -8.28 -5.72
N LEU A 266 -1.15 -8.25 -4.52
CA LEU A 266 -0.41 -7.90 -3.29
C LEU A 266 0.56 -9.04 -2.90
N PRO A 267 1.58 -8.74 -2.06
CA PRO A 267 2.50 -9.73 -1.53
C PRO A 267 1.85 -10.99 -0.96
N THR A 268 2.57 -12.10 -1.11
CA THR A 268 2.28 -13.44 -0.61
C THR A 268 3.23 -13.88 0.50
N ALA A 269 4.23 -13.05 0.86
CA ALA A 269 5.30 -13.35 1.81
C ALA A 269 6.24 -14.51 1.39
N SER A 270 6.14 -14.96 0.14
CA SER A 270 7.00 -16.01 -0.44
C SER A 270 8.23 -15.46 -1.17
N GLU A 271 8.39 -14.14 -1.21
CA GLU A 271 9.23 -13.51 -2.21
C GLU A 271 10.69 -13.43 -1.79
N LEU A 272 11.58 -13.53 -2.77
CA LEU A 272 13.02 -13.64 -2.58
C LEU A 272 13.73 -12.66 -3.51
N GLY A 273 14.80 -12.03 -3.02
CA GLY A 273 15.66 -11.21 -3.87
C GLY A 273 16.19 -9.98 -3.16
N TYR A 274 16.55 -8.98 -3.95
CA TYR A 274 17.07 -7.71 -3.46
C TYR A 274 16.66 -6.57 -4.37
N ILE A 275 16.61 -5.37 -3.80
CA ILE A 275 16.30 -4.15 -4.54
C ILE A 275 16.99 -2.94 -3.92
N MET A 276 17.24 -1.91 -4.71
CA MET A 276 17.50 -0.58 -4.18
C MET A 276 16.21 0.27 -4.19
N VAL A 277 15.88 0.85 -3.06
CA VAL A 277 14.70 1.71 -2.90
C VAL A 277 15.15 3.15 -2.80
N PHE A 278 14.59 3.98 -3.66
CA PHE A 278 14.88 5.41 -3.74
C PHE A 278 13.61 6.12 -3.32
N GLN A 279 13.60 6.70 -2.13
CA GLN A 279 12.42 7.37 -1.60
C GLN A 279 12.64 8.87 -1.56
N LEU A 280 11.94 9.57 -2.46
CA LEU A 280 11.87 11.03 -2.44
C LEU A 280 10.64 11.46 -1.66
N ARG A 281 10.85 11.93 -0.44
CA ARG A 281 9.88 12.64 0.40
C ARG A 281 10.18 14.12 0.31
N SER A 282 9.17 14.99 0.36
CA SER A 282 9.28 16.46 0.43
C SER A 282 10.67 17.02 0.04
N ASP A 283 11.54 17.25 1.03
CA ASP A 283 12.92 17.74 0.91
C ASP A 283 14.01 16.72 1.31
N TRP A 284 13.67 15.43 1.37
CA TRP A 284 14.56 14.33 1.75
C TRP A 284 14.55 13.18 0.74
N LEU A 285 15.74 12.78 0.30
CA LEU A 285 15.96 11.56 -0.45
C LEU A 285 16.56 10.50 0.46
N THR A 286 15.91 9.34 0.57
CA THR A 286 16.47 8.15 1.22
C THR A 286 16.81 7.11 0.15
N ILE A 287 17.99 6.51 0.22
CA ILE A 287 18.42 5.40 -0.63
C ILE A 287 18.78 4.24 0.28
N GLU A 288 18.18 3.08 0.04
CA GLU A 288 18.40 1.88 0.84
C GLU A 288 18.46 0.64 -0.04
N LEU A 289 19.20 -0.36 0.43
CA LEU A 289 19.19 -1.69 -0.14
C LEU A 289 18.25 -2.55 0.71
N VAL A 290 17.39 -3.34 0.08
CA VAL A 290 16.48 -4.26 0.76
C VAL A 290 16.78 -5.66 0.26
N ILE A 291 16.85 -6.64 1.16
CA ILE A 291 17.07 -8.05 0.87
C ILE A 291 15.92 -8.86 1.48
N ILE A 292 15.34 -9.77 0.70
CA ILE A 292 14.17 -10.57 1.08
C ILE A 292 14.50 -12.08 0.96
N PRO A 293 14.21 -12.92 1.99
CA PRO A 293 13.76 -12.51 3.31
C PRO A 293 14.86 -11.73 4.03
N SER A 294 14.46 -10.89 4.99
CA SER A 294 15.39 -10.04 5.74
C SER A 294 16.59 -10.84 6.23
N SER A 295 17.78 -10.34 5.92
CA SER A 295 19.00 -10.83 6.55
C SER A 295 18.99 -10.44 8.04
N GLU A 296 19.67 -11.21 8.88
CA GLU A 296 20.01 -10.78 10.25
C GLU A 296 20.91 -9.54 10.27
N ALA A 297 21.65 -9.29 9.17
CA ALA A 297 22.46 -8.09 9.02
C ALA A 297 21.62 -6.90 8.57
N ALA A 298 21.81 -5.75 9.23
CA ALA A 298 21.18 -4.50 8.83
C ALA A 298 21.58 -4.14 7.40
N CYS A 299 20.59 -3.91 6.54
CA CYS A 299 20.85 -3.49 5.17
C CYS A 299 21.25 -2.00 5.13
N PRO A 300 22.15 -1.59 4.22
CA PRO A 300 22.57 -0.19 4.10
C PRO A 300 21.41 0.77 3.77
N SER A 301 21.38 1.92 4.44
CA SER A 301 20.42 3.01 4.19
C SER A 301 21.10 4.36 4.44
N LEU A 302 20.95 5.32 3.51
CA LEU A 302 21.46 6.69 3.61
C LEU A 302 20.36 7.69 3.29
N SER A 303 20.30 8.79 4.03
CA SER A 303 19.35 9.88 3.81
C SER A 303 20.07 11.20 3.53
N PHE A 304 19.54 11.96 2.57
CA PHE A 304 20.13 13.19 2.05
C PHE A 304 19.06 14.28 1.98
N SER A 305 19.37 15.47 2.51
CA SER A 305 18.52 16.64 2.29
C SER A 305 18.70 17.14 0.85
N VAL A 306 17.58 17.38 0.17
CA VAL A 306 17.53 17.97 -1.17
C VAL A 306 17.86 19.46 -1.03
N GLN A 307 18.95 19.90 -1.65
CA GLN A 307 19.46 21.26 -1.47
C GLN A 307 18.48 22.34 -1.96
N LYS A 308 18.40 23.45 -1.21
CA LYS A 308 17.77 24.70 -1.68
C LYS A 308 18.54 25.20 -2.92
N GLY A 309 17.88 25.22 -4.08
CA GLY A 309 18.48 25.62 -5.36
C GLY A 309 18.24 24.63 -6.50
N VAL A 310 17.74 23.43 -6.22
CA VAL A 310 17.19 22.54 -7.25
C VAL A 310 15.89 23.18 -7.77
N ALA A 311 15.91 23.67 -9.02
CA ALA A 311 14.78 24.38 -9.61
C ALA A 311 14.13 23.63 -10.78
N THR A 312 14.86 22.69 -11.39
CA THR A 312 14.43 21.94 -12.58
C THR A 312 14.46 20.44 -12.34
N GLY A 313 13.65 19.71 -13.09
CA GLY A 313 13.62 18.25 -13.09
C GLY A 313 14.98 17.66 -13.38
N LYS A 314 15.70 18.19 -14.38
CA LYS A 314 17.06 17.72 -14.68
C LYS A 314 17.99 17.80 -13.47
N GLN A 315 17.98 18.94 -12.75
CA GLN A 315 18.80 19.10 -11.54
C GLN A 315 18.36 18.14 -10.43
N LEU A 316 17.05 17.90 -10.26
CA LEU A 316 16.53 16.96 -9.26
C LEU A 316 17.02 15.53 -9.55
N PHE A 317 16.83 15.05 -10.78
CA PHE A 317 17.23 13.70 -11.14
C PHE A 317 18.76 13.54 -11.19
N ASP A 318 19.51 14.57 -11.57
CA ASP A 318 20.98 14.59 -11.44
C ASP A 318 21.42 14.50 -9.98
N PHE A 319 20.77 15.23 -9.06
CA PHE A 319 21.02 15.13 -7.63
C PHE A 319 20.74 13.71 -7.10
N ILE A 320 19.62 13.09 -7.50
CA ILE A 320 19.30 11.71 -7.11
C ILE A 320 20.39 10.75 -7.60
N ALA A 321 20.84 10.91 -8.85
CA ALA A 321 21.92 10.09 -9.41
C ALA A 321 23.26 10.32 -8.71
N ASP A 322 23.60 11.56 -8.32
CA ASP A 322 24.79 11.85 -7.51
C ASP A 322 24.77 11.11 -6.17
N LYS A 323 23.62 11.13 -5.48
CA LYS A 323 23.45 10.45 -4.19
C LYS A 323 23.44 8.93 -4.33
N ALA A 324 22.90 8.42 -5.43
CA ALA A 324 22.97 6.99 -5.74
C ALA A 324 24.42 6.53 -5.99
N GLU A 325 25.21 7.30 -6.76
CA GLU A 325 26.63 6.97 -6.96
C GLU A 325 27.42 7.01 -5.65
N GLN A 326 27.11 7.97 -4.77
CA GLN A 326 27.67 8.03 -3.42
C GLN A 326 27.30 6.78 -2.60
N PHE A 327 26.01 6.41 -2.54
CA PHE A 327 25.54 5.23 -1.82
C PHE A 327 26.20 3.94 -2.32
N VAL A 328 26.29 3.74 -3.63
CA VAL A 328 26.94 2.57 -4.23
C VAL A 328 28.41 2.52 -3.82
N LYS A 329 29.13 3.65 -3.91
CA LYS A 329 30.56 3.74 -3.56
C LYS A 329 30.83 3.37 -2.10
N GLU A 330 30.02 3.89 -1.17
CA GLU A 330 30.18 3.68 0.27
C GLU A 330 29.86 2.23 0.68
N ASN A 331 28.97 1.55 -0.07
CA ASN A 331 28.52 0.19 0.23
C ASN A 331 29.09 -0.90 -0.68
N LEU A 332 30.14 -0.60 -1.45
CA LEU A 332 30.78 -1.54 -2.39
C LEU A 332 31.23 -2.85 -1.72
N THR A 333 31.75 -2.80 -0.49
CA THR A 333 32.20 -3.99 0.26
C THR A 333 31.02 -4.89 0.60
N PHE A 334 29.96 -4.33 1.19
CA PHE A 334 28.72 -5.03 1.50
C PHE A 334 28.13 -5.70 0.24
N LEU A 335 28.08 -4.97 -0.87
CA LEU A 335 27.57 -5.47 -2.15
C LEU A 335 28.41 -6.62 -2.73
N LYS A 336 29.73 -6.63 -2.52
CA LYS A 336 30.66 -7.65 -3.03
C LYS A 336 30.76 -8.90 -2.16
N ASP A 337 30.64 -8.75 -0.84
CA ASP A 337 30.89 -9.82 0.13
C ASP A 337 29.65 -10.68 0.40
N ASN A 338 28.46 -10.16 0.11
CA ASN A 338 27.22 -10.90 0.29
C ASN A 338 27.12 -12.03 -0.77
N ARG A 339 27.46 -13.27 -0.38
CA ARG A 339 27.51 -14.45 -1.29
C ARG A 339 26.19 -14.70 -2.03
N LYS A 340 25.05 -14.35 -1.43
CA LYS A 340 23.71 -14.44 -2.06
C LYS A 340 23.59 -13.43 -3.21
N LEU A 341 23.92 -12.16 -2.96
CA LEU A 341 24.02 -11.13 -4.01
C LEU A 341 25.01 -11.59 -5.09
N LYS A 342 26.22 -12.00 -4.72
CA LYS A 342 27.27 -12.40 -5.68
C LYS A 342 26.86 -13.55 -6.62
N LYS A 343 26.12 -14.56 -6.14
CA LYS A 343 25.62 -15.66 -6.98
C LYS A 343 24.55 -15.20 -7.96
N GLU A 344 23.65 -14.30 -7.55
CA GLU A 344 22.61 -13.75 -8.45
C GLU A 344 23.16 -12.69 -9.41
N PHE A 345 24.02 -11.79 -8.93
CA PHE A 345 24.80 -10.85 -9.74
C PHE A 345 25.62 -11.56 -10.83
N ASN A 346 26.13 -12.76 -10.55
CA ASN A 346 26.88 -13.54 -11.53
C ASN A 346 25.99 -14.34 -12.50
N LYS A 347 24.71 -14.59 -12.17
CA LYS A 347 23.74 -15.26 -13.05
C LYS A 347 23.14 -14.30 -14.07
N ASN A 348 22.84 -13.07 -13.65
CA ASN A 348 22.47 -11.95 -14.50
C ASN A 348 23.36 -10.75 -14.16
N PRO A 349 24.48 -10.53 -14.88
CA PRO A 349 25.33 -9.34 -14.69
C PRO A 349 24.63 -8.02 -15.06
N LEU A 350 23.39 -8.10 -15.51
CA LEU A 350 22.55 -7.00 -15.94
C LEU A 350 21.50 -6.73 -14.85
N GLN A 351 21.62 -5.53 -14.27
CA GLN A 351 20.55 -4.76 -13.62
C GLN A 351 20.29 -5.04 -12.13
N MET A 352 20.82 -4.15 -11.27
CA MET A 352 20.33 -3.89 -9.93
C MET A 352 18.96 -3.20 -10.06
N PRO A 353 17.87 -3.85 -9.62
CA PRO A 353 16.55 -3.27 -9.74
C PRO A 353 16.37 -2.09 -8.78
N VAL A 354 15.61 -1.08 -9.21
CA VAL A 354 15.32 0.16 -8.47
C VAL A 354 13.83 0.42 -8.40
N ALA A 355 13.30 0.50 -7.18
CA ALA A 355 11.97 1.06 -6.93
C ALA A 355 12.12 2.53 -6.57
N PHE A 356 11.43 3.38 -7.32
CA PHE A 356 11.36 4.81 -7.04
C PHE A 356 10.06 5.13 -6.32
N VAL A 357 10.16 5.37 -5.01
CA VAL A 357 9.05 5.82 -4.16
C VAL A 357 8.90 7.32 -4.33
N PHE A 358 7.84 7.70 -5.03
CA PHE A 358 7.59 9.08 -5.42
C PHE A 358 6.23 9.52 -4.89
N ALA A 359 6.27 10.28 -3.79
CA ALA A 359 5.13 10.63 -2.95
C ALA A 359 4.24 11.76 -3.52
N PHE A 360 3.99 11.72 -4.83
CA PHE A 360 3.21 12.72 -5.57
C PHE A 360 2.18 12.04 -6.50
N PRO A 361 1.08 12.73 -6.84
CA PRO A 361 0.04 12.16 -7.69
C PRO A 361 0.55 11.87 -9.10
N CYS A 362 0.60 10.59 -9.46
CA CYS A 362 1.07 10.13 -10.76
C CYS A 362 -0.02 9.38 -11.51
N LYS A 363 0.01 9.50 -12.84
CA LYS A 363 -0.74 8.62 -13.74
C LYS A 363 0.21 7.52 -14.21
N HIS A 364 -0.16 6.26 -13.99
CA HIS A 364 0.62 5.09 -14.42
C HIS A 364 0.06 4.51 -15.72
N GLU A 365 0.96 4.21 -16.65
CA GLU A 365 0.68 3.32 -17.79
C GLU A 365 1.06 1.88 -17.46
N THR A 366 2.22 1.71 -16.84
CA THR A 366 2.68 0.46 -16.25
C THR A 366 3.25 0.78 -14.88
N ILE A 367 3.63 -0.25 -14.13
CA ILE A 367 4.28 -0.08 -12.85
C ILE A 367 5.57 0.75 -12.92
N SER A 368 6.35 0.60 -13.99
CA SER A 368 7.62 1.31 -14.15
C SER A 368 7.50 2.58 -14.96
N LYS A 369 6.32 2.85 -15.56
CA LYS A 369 6.08 4.00 -16.43
C LYS A 369 4.97 4.88 -15.86
N ALA A 370 5.38 6.00 -15.28
CA ALA A 370 4.50 6.91 -14.56
C ALA A 370 4.82 8.37 -14.89
N TYR A 371 3.79 9.21 -14.88
CA TYR A 371 3.87 10.63 -15.20
C TYR A 371 3.32 11.44 -14.04
N LEU A 372 4.09 12.44 -13.57
CA LEU A 372 3.62 13.38 -12.57
C LEU A 372 2.44 14.20 -13.13
N THR A 373 1.33 14.27 -12.40
CA THR A 373 0.15 15.04 -12.81
C THR A 373 0.24 16.50 -12.36
N LYS A 374 0.56 16.73 -11.08
CA LYS A 374 0.76 18.05 -10.48
C LYS A 374 1.65 17.90 -9.25
N TRP A 375 2.42 18.94 -8.95
CA TRP A 375 3.12 19.00 -7.67
C TRP A 375 2.15 19.30 -6.51
N THR A 376 2.56 18.88 -5.32
CA THR A 376 1.87 19.12 -4.04
C THR A 376 2.91 19.44 -2.97
N LYS A 377 2.48 19.67 -1.72
CA LYS A 377 3.39 19.82 -0.56
C LYS A 377 4.41 20.97 -0.72
N GLU A 378 4.00 22.10 -1.31
CA GLU A 378 4.81 23.32 -1.53
C GLU A 378 6.02 23.16 -2.48
N LEU A 379 6.07 22.07 -3.25
CA LEU A 379 7.15 21.82 -4.22
C LEU A 379 6.71 22.19 -5.63
N ASP A 380 7.66 22.62 -6.47
CA ASP A 380 7.39 22.97 -7.87
C ASP A 380 8.67 22.92 -8.73
N TRP A 381 9.27 21.73 -8.88
CA TRP A 381 10.40 21.59 -9.80
C TRP A 381 9.92 21.64 -11.25
N LYS A 382 10.46 22.60 -12.01
CA LYS A 382 10.10 22.83 -13.41
C LYS A 382 10.41 21.61 -14.26
N ASP A 383 9.72 21.48 -15.38
CA ASP A 383 10.05 20.49 -16.42
C ASP A 383 9.92 19.02 -16.00
N VAL A 384 9.07 18.69 -15.01
CA VAL A 384 8.78 17.31 -14.57
C VAL A 384 7.34 16.87 -14.87
N VAL A 385 6.37 17.76 -14.70
CA VAL A 385 4.94 17.47 -14.93
C VAL A 385 4.74 16.92 -16.35
N CYS A 386 3.94 15.85 -16.46
CA CYS A 386 3.63 15.14 -17.71
C CYS A 386 4.84 14.48 -18.42
N LYS A 387 5.99 14.33 -17.75
CA LYS A 387 7.15 13.59 -18.29
C LYS A 387 7.28 12.22 -17.66
N ASP A 388 7.83 11.27 -18.42
CA ASP A 388 8.09 9.91 -17.96
C ASP A 388 9.19 9.94 -16.89
N LEU A 389 8.80 9.65 -15.65
CA LEU A 389 9.69 9.67 -14.49
C LEU A 389 10.80 8.61 -14.60
N LYS A 390 10.52 7.45 -15.20
CA LYS A 390 11.52 6.41 -15.44
C LYS A 390 12.53 6.89 -16.45
N GLU A 391 12.09 7.48 -17.55
CA GLU A 391 13.01 8.00 -18.55
C GLU A 391 13.94 9.07 -17.95
N MET A 392 13.37 10.04 -17.22
CA MET A 392 14.15 11.14 -16.61
C MET A 392 15.23 10.64 -15.65
N LEU A 393 14.89 9.73 -14.74
CA LEU A 393 15.84 9.18 -13.77
C LEU A 393 16.83 8.19 -14.42
N GLN A 394 16.39 7.37 -15.39
CA GLN A 394 17.27 6.45 -16.11
C GLN A 394 18.30 7.22 -16.97
N GLN A 395 17.91 8.36 -17.56
CA GLN A 395 18.84 9.26 -18.24
C GLN A 395 19.88 9.84 -17.26
N ALA A 396 19.48 10.15 -16.01
CA ALA A 396 20.41 10.59 -14.97
C ALA A 396 21.41 9.50 -14.58
N PHE A 397 20.97 8.25 -14.46
CA PHE A 397 21.87 7.12 -14.23
C PHE A 397 22.86 6.92 -15.37
N LYS A 398 22.44 7.04 -16.64
CA LYS A 398 23.33 6.94 -17.81
C LYS A 398 24.45 7.99 -17.82
N ARG A 399 24.27 9.13 -17.16
CA ARG A 399 25.33 10.16 -17.00
C ARG A 399 26.38 9.76 -15.95
N LYS A 400 26.16 8.70 -15.16
CA LYS A 400 27.04 8.22 -14.10
C LYS A 400 27.56 6.82 -14.42
N LYS A 401 28.87 6.70 -14.66
CA LYS A 401 29.50 5.42 -15.05
C LYS A 401 29.22 4.26 -14.08
N ARG A 402 29.08 4.55 -12.77
CA ARG A 402 28.82 3.53 -11.74
C ARG A 402 27.35 3.10 -11.64
N LEU A 403 26.45 3.76 -12.35
CA LEU A 403 25.01 3.50 -12.27
C LEU A 403 24.43 2.85 -13.54
N ASN A 404 25.29 2.52 -14.52
CA ASN A 404 24.87 1.90 -15.78
C ASN A 404 24.13 0.57 -15.61
N ASN A 405 24.34 -0.09 -14.47
CA ASN A 405 23.69 -1.34 -14.11
C ASN A 405 22.48 -1.13 -13.20
N LEU A 406 21.98 0.08 -12.93
CA LEU A 406 20.71 0.25 -12.23
C LEU A 406 19.58 0.35 -13.25
N GLU A 407 18.46 -0.32 -12.98
CA GLU A 407 17.26 -0.22 -13.80
C GLU A 407 16.08 0.22 -12.95
N ILE A 408 15.33 1.20 -13.44
CA ILE A 408 14.06 1.57 -12.83
C ILE A 408 12.97 0.63 -13.30
N VAL A 409 12.28 0.14 -12.31
CA VAL A 409 11.73 -1.19 -12.29
C VAL A 409 10.31 -1.08 -11.72
N ALA A 410 10.11 -0.10 -10.84
CA ALA A 410 8.87 0.28 -10.22
C ALA A 410 8.89 1.78 -9.91
N ILE A 411 7.76 2.46 -10.11
CA ILE A 411 7.50 3.79 -9.59
C ILE A 411 6.21 3.71 -8.80
N VAL A 412 6.25 4.09 -7.53
CA VAL A 412 5.17 3.78 -6.59
C VAL A 412 4.98 4.93 -5.62
N ASN A 413 3.73 5.18 -5.25
CA ASN A 413 3.42 6.17 -4.23
C ASN A 413 3.82 5.63 -2.83
N ASP A 414 4.13 6.53 -1.90
CA ASP A 414 4.49 6.20 -0.52
C ASP A 414 3.36 5.46 0.21
N THR A 415 2.10 5.86 0.05
CA THR A 415 0.97 5.16 0.66
C THR A 415 0.81 3.74 0.11
N VAL A 416 1.08 3.54 -1.19
CA VAL A 416 1.10 2.22 -1.83
C VAL A 416 2.25 1.36 -1.30
N SER A 417 3.42 1.96 -1.07
CA SER A 417 4.53 1.32 -0.34
C SER A 417 4.08 0.79 1.00
N THR A 418 3.35 1.61 1.76
CA THR A 418 2.86 1.26 3.10
C THR A 418 1.86 0.12 3.02
N LEU A 419 0.98 0.09 2.02
CA LEU A 419 0.05 -1.01 1.81
C LEU A 419 0.79 -2.32 1.49
N VAL A 420 1.69 -2.29 0.51
CA VAL A 420 2.52 -3.45 0.14
C VAL A 420 3.31 -3.92 1.36
N SER A 421 3.78 -2.99 2.19
CA SER A 421 4.48 -3.31 3.43
C SER A 421 3.66 -4.04 4.45
N ALA A 422 2.48 -3.50 4.75
CA ALA A 422 1.58 -4.13 5.68
C ALA A 422 1.11 -5.49 5.14
N ALA A 423 0.84 -5.60 3.84
CA ALA A 423 0.41 -6.83 3.18
C ALA A 423 1.44 -7.97 3.25
N CYS A 424 2.74 -7.66 3.26
CA CYS A 424 3.79 -8.66 3.50
C CYS A 424 3.72 -9.30 4.90
N SER A 425 3.29 -8.53 5.90
CA SER A 425 3.20 -9.02 7.29
C SER A 425 1.81 -9.58 7.62
N ASP A 426 0.77 -9.00 7.01
CA ASP A 426 -0.63 -9.37 7.17
C ASP A 426 -1.30 -9.41 5.79
N PRO A 427 -1.50 -10.61 5.20
CA PRO A 427 -2.16 -10.76 3.91
C PRO A 427 -3.60 -10.20 3.84
N GLN A 428 -4.25 -9.94 4.99
CA GLN A 428 -5.57 -9.32 5.07
C GLN A 428 -5.52 -7.80 4.90
N CYS A 429 -4.35 -7.16 4.95
CA CYS A 429 -4.25 -5.73 4.75
C CYS A 429 -4.57 -5.32 3.30
N LYS A 430 -5.65 -4.55 3.13
CA LYS A 430 -6.12 -4.05 1.82
C LYS A 430 -6.22 -2.52 1.75
N VAL A 431 -5.91 -1.81 2.83
CA VAL A 431 -6.00 -0.34 2.91
C VAL A 431 -4.77 0.19 3.64
N ALA A 432 -4.22 1.29 3.15
CA ALA A 432 -3.19 2.06 3.86
C ALA A 432 -3.57 3.54 3.91
N LEU A 433 -3.16 4.19 4.99
CA LEU A 433 -3.36 5.60 5.25
C LEU A 433 -2.02 6.23 5.62
N HIS A 434 -1.69 7.34 4.97
CA HIS A 434 -0.50 8.13 5.24
C HIS A 434 -0.93 9.49 5.81
N VAL A 435 -0.51 9.78 7.05
CA VAL A 435 -0.82 11.04 7.75
C VAL A 435 0.50 11.69 8.20
N GLU A 436 0.98 12.65 7.43
CA GLU A 436 2.17 13.45 7.75
C GLU A 436 1.96 14.92 7.32
N ASN A 437 2.88 15.51 6.54
CA ASN A 437 2.72 16.83 5.93
C ASN A 437 1.59 16.87 4.87
N GLY A 438 1.06 15.70 4.50
CA GLY A 438 -0.13 15.54 3.71
C GLY A 438 -0.93 14.32 4.17
N LEU A 439 -2.15 14.22 3.67
CA LEU A 439 -3.04 13.08 3.90
C LEU A 439 -3.23 12.35 2.56
N ASN A 440 -3.01 11.04 2.54
CA ASN A 440 -3.33 10.20 1.40
C ASN A 440 -3.77 8.81 1.86
N ALA A 441 -4.60 8.14 1.08
CA ALA A 441 -5.04 6.77 1.32
C ALA A 441 -4.97 5.97 0.01
N CYS A 442 -4.73 4.66 0.13
CA CYS A 442 -4.91 3.73 -0.99
C CYS A 442 -5.59 2.46 -0.51
N HIS A 443 -6.36 1.82 -1.39
CA HIS A 443 -6.99 0.54 -1.15
C HIS A 443 -6.88 -0.37 -2.36
N VAL A 444 -7.12 -1.67 -2.16
CA VAL A 444 -7.31 -2.63 -3.24
C VAL A 444 -8.70 -2.46 -3.81
N GLU A 445 -8.79 -2.28 -5.13
CA GLU A 445 -10.04 -2.12 -5.88
C GLU A 445 -10.19 -3.21 -6.94
N TYR A 446 -11.43 -3.66 -7.18
CA TYR A 446 -11.75 -4.67 -8.18
C TYR A 446 -12.23 -4.02 -9.48
N PHE A 447 -11.53 -4.30 -10.59
CA PHE A 447 -11.96 -3.85 -11.92
C PHE A 447 -12.85 -4.92 -12.56
N ASN A 448 -14.14 -4.61 -12.74
CA ASN A 448 -15.03 -5.46 -13.52
C ASN A 448 -14.79 -5.19 -15.01
N THR A 449 -14.13 -6.11 -15.70
CA THR A 449 -13.72 -6.01 -17.11
C THR A 449 -14.93 -6.03 -18.05
N THR A 450 -15.46 -4.85 -18.36
CA THR A 450 -16.07 -4.58 -19.68
C THR A 450 -15.55 -3.23 -20.19
N GLY A 451 -14.49 -3.25 -21.00
CA GLY A 451 -14.14 -2.11 -21.85
C GLY A 451 -13.03 -1.15 -21.42
N ALA A 452 -12.08 -1.58 -20.59
CA ALA A 452 -10.83 -0.84 -20.41
C ALA A 452 -9.62 -1.74 -20.74
N GLU A 453 -9.46 -2.04 -22.03
CA GLU A 453 -8.11 -2.16 -22.58
C GLU A 453 -7.32 -0.91 -22.16
N CYS A 454 -6.04 -1.07 -21.80
CA CYS A 454 -5.14 0.08 -21.71
C CYS A 454 -5.30 0.86 -23.01
N PRO A 455 -5.82 2.11 -23.00
CA PRO A 455 -5.78 2.89 -24.21
C PRO A 455 -4.31 3.02 -24.56
N ASP A 456 -3.95 2.54 -25.75
CA ASP A 456 -2.64 2.72 -26.34
C ASP A 456 -2.13 4.12 -25.99
N ALA A 457 -0.87 4.17 -25.53
CA ALA A 457 -0.12 5.41 -25.35
C ALA A 457 0.19 6.02 -26.71
N GLU A 458 -0.86 6.36 -27.47
CA GLU A 458 -0.81 7.03 -28.75
C GLU A 458 -2.07 7.88 -28.96
N LYS A 459 -2.36 8.73 -27.98
CA LYS A 459 -2.79 10.08 -28.30
C LYS A 459 -1.81 11.02 -27.63
N GLN A 460 -0.88 11.51 -28.45
CA GLN A 460 -0.10 12.69 -28.16
C GLN A 460 -0.99 13.67 -27.38
N ILE A 461 -0.55 14.04 -26.18
CA ILE A 461 -0.99 15.29 -25.57
C ILE A 461 -0.37 16.38 -26.42
N GLU A 462 -0.94 16.60 -27.60
CA GLU A 462 -0.89 17.87 -28.26
C GLU A 462 -1.80 18.75 -27.40
N VAL A 463 -1.19 19.56 -26.53
CA VAL A 463 -1.89 20.69 -25.93
C VAL A 463 -2.32 21.55 -27.11
N ARG A 464 -3.55 21.35 -27.63
CA ARG A 464 -4.06 22.18 -28.71
C ARG A 464 -4.06 23.62 -28.20
N PRO A 465 -3.30 24.53 -28.83
CA PRO A 465 -3.29 25.95 -28.46
C PRO A 465 -4.70 26.55 -28.45
N ASP A 466 -5.61 25.94 -29.23
CA ASP A 466 -7.00 26.33 -29.42
C ASP A 466 -7.80 26.39 -28.11
N ILE A 467 -7.55 25.50 -27.13
CA ILE A 467 -8.34 25.50 -25.87
C ILE A 467 -7.90 26.65 -24.96
N ILE A 468 -6.60 26.95 -24.90
CA ILE A 468 -6.10 28.11 -24.13
C ILE A 468 -6.58 29.39 -24.79
N VAL A 469 -6.53 29.48 -26.13
CA VAL A 469 -7.06 30.63 -26.87
C VAL A 469 -8.57 30.76 -26.64
N PHE A 470 -9.34 29.66 -26.64
CA PHE A 470 -10.78 29.70 -26.42
C PHE A 470 -11.13 30.17 -25.00
N VAL A 471 -10.42 29.68 -23.98
CA VAL A 471 -10.61 30.12 -22.58
C VAL A 471 -10.21 31.60 -22.42
N VAL A 472 -9.10 32.03 -23.01
CA VAL A 472 -8.66 33.44 -22.99
C VAL A 472 -9.65 34.35 -23.71
N VAL A 473 -10.20 33.92 -24.86
CA VAL A 473 -11.22 34.67 -25.60
C VAL A 473 -12.51 34.79 -24.79
N ILE A 474 -12.95 33.72 -24.11
CA ILE A 474 -14.12 33.78 -23.21
C ILE A 474 -13.88 34.76 -22.07
N ILE A 475 -12.70 34.73 -21.44
CA ILE A 475 -12.35 35.67 -20.35
C ILE A 475 -12.36 37.11 -20.88
N ILE A 476 -11.80 37.37 -22.06
CA ILE A 476 -11.81 38.70 -22.69
C ILE A 476 -13.25 39.17 -22.98
N ILE A 477 -14.11 38.29 -23.50
CA ILE A 477 -15.53 38.62 -23.75
C ILE A 477 -16.24 38.97 -22.44
N ILE A 478 -16.02 38.21 -21.37
CA ILE A 478 -16.60 38.50 -20.05
C ILE A 478 -16.13 39.86 -19.54
N ILE A 479 -14.84 40.19 -19.66
CA ILE A 479 -14.29 41.48 -19.26
C ILE A 479 -14.93 42.63 -20.07
N ILE A 480 -15.09 42.47 -21.39
CA ILE A 480 -15.74 43.47 -22.25
C ILE A 480 -17.20 43.69 -21.82
N ILE A 481 -17.94 42.61 -21.53
CA ILE A 481 -19.32 42.71 -21.06
C ILE A 481 -19.38 43.47 -19.73
N ILE A 482 -18.48 43.18 -18.78
CA ILE A 482 -18.40 43.89 -17.50
C ILE A 482 -18.13 45.39 -17.72
N ILE A 483 -17.20 45.74 -18.62
CA ILE A 483 -16.88 47.14 -18.94
C ILE A 483 -18.10 47.85 -19.54
N ILE A 484 -18.82 47.22 -20.47
CA ILE A 484 -20.05 47.79 -21.07
C ILE A 484 -21.11 48.04 -19.99
N ILE A 485 -21.32 47.09 -19.07
CA ILE A 485 -22.26 47.25 -17.96
C ILE A 485 -21.86 48.44 -17.08
N ILE A 486 -20.57 48.58 -16.75
CA ILE A 486 -20.06 49.72 -15.97
C ILE A 486 -20.33 51.05 -16.69
N ILE A 487 -20.08 51.13 -18.00
CA ILE A 487 -20.33 52.35 -18.79
C ILE A 487 -21.83 52.69 -18.79
N ILE A 488 -22.71 51.72 -18.96
CA ILE A 488 -24.17 51.93 -18.92
C ILE A 488 -24.59 52.47 -17.54
N ILE A 489 -24.06 51.90 -16.45
CA ILE A 489 -24.33 52.38 -15.09
C ILE A 489 -23.88 53.83 -14.92
N ILE A 490 -22.69 54.19 -15.42
CA ILE A 490 -22.18 55.57 -15.36
C ILE A 490 -23.10 56.53 -16.14
N ILE A 491 -23.55 56.16 -17.34
CA ILE A 491 -24.46 56.99 -18.14
C ILE A 491 -25.78 57.21 -17.40
N ILE A 492 -26.34 56.15 -16.79
CA ILE A 492 -27.58 56.26 -16.00
C ILE A 492 -27.37 57.23 -14.83
N ILE A 493 -26.25 57.13 -14.11
CA ILE A 493 -25.92 58.05 -13.00
C ILE A 493 -25.84 59.50 -13.50
N ILE A 494 -25.19 59.75 -14.64
CA ILE A 494 -25.09 61.10 -15.22
C ILE A 494 -26.47 61.65 -15.59
N ILE A 495 -27.33 60.84 -16.21
CA ILE A 495 -28.70 61.23 -16.55
C ILE A 495 -29.48 61.59 -15.28
N ILE A 496 -29.38 60.78 -14.22
CA ILE A 496 -30.02 61.07 -12.93
C ILE A 496 -29.52 62.42 -12.37
N ILE A 497 -28.21 62.67 -12.40
CA ILE A 497 -27.64 63.95 -11.94
C ILE A 497 -28.18 65.12 -12.75
N ILE A 498 -28.26 65.00 -14.09
CA ILE A 498 -28.79 66.05 -14.96
C ILE A 498 -30.27 66.33 -14.64
N ILE A 499 -31.07 65.29 -14.44
CA ILE A 499 -32.49 65.43 -14.05
C ILE A 499 -32.60 66.17 -12.72
N ILE A 500 -31.79 65.80 -11.71
CA ILE A 500 -31.78 66.47 -10.40
C ILE A 500 -31.41 67.95 -10.55
N MET A 501 -30.40 68.28 -11.37
CA MET A 501 -30.00 69.66 -11.62
C MET A 501 -31.10 70.47 -12.34
N LEU A 502 -31.79 69.87 -13.31
CA LEU A 502 -32.91 70.51 -14.02
C LEU A 502 -34.08 70.82 -13.08
N VAL A 503 -34.44 69.87 -12.21
CA VAL A 503 -35.47 70.09 -11.18
C VAL A 503 -35.07 71.24 -10.27
N PHE A 504 -33.82 71.26 -9.80
CA PHE A 504 -33.32 72.34 -8.95
C PHE A 504 -33.36 73.72 -9.63
N VAL A 505 -33.00 73.80 -10.92
CA VAL A 505 -33.07 75.06 -11.68
C VAL A 505 -34.51 75.52 -11.86
N ILE A 506 -35.44 74.60 -12.17
CA ILE A 506 -36.87 74.91 -12.27
C ILE A 506 -37.37 75.45 -10.93
N ASP A 507 -37.05 74.80 -9.81
CA ASP A 507 -37.45 75.25 -8.48
C ASP A 507 -36.93 76.66 -8.17
N VAL A 508 -35.67 76.96 -8.49
CA VAL A 508 -35.08 78.30 -8.30
C VAL A 508 -35.76 79.35 -9.18
N VAL A 509 -36.06 79.03 -10.45
CA VAL A 509 -36.73 79.96 -11.37
C VAL A 509 -38.17 80.23 -10.92
N VAL A 510 -38.91 79.20 -10.52
CA VAL A 510 -40.28 79.33 -9.99
C VAL A 510 -40.28 80.18 -8.73
N LEU A 511 -39.33 79.94 -7.82
CA LEU A 511 -39.18 80.74 -6.60
C LEU A 511 -38.83 82.21 -6.92
N GLY A 512 -37.94 82.44 -7.90
CA GLY A 512 -37.60 83.78 -8.37
C GLY A 512 -38.79 84.54 -8.98
N PHE A 513 -39.60 83.87 -9.80
CA PHE A 513 -40.85 84.43 -10.32
C PHE A 513 -41.85 84.75 -9.21
N LEU A 514 -41.99 83.88 -8.22
CA LEU A 514 -42.85 84.12 -7.05
C LEU A 514 -42.41 85.36 -6.26
N VAL A 515 -41.10 85.53 -6.04
CA VAL A 515 -40.55 86.72 -5.35
C VAL A 515 -40.83 87.99 -6.17
N ILE A 516 -40.64 87.96 -7.49
CA ILE A 516 -40.94 89.11 -8.36
C ILE A 516 -42.43 89.48 -8.30
N VAL A 517 -43.33 88.49 -8.36
CA VAL A 517 -44.78 88.72 -8.25
C VAL A 517 -45.14 89.34 -6.90
N VAL A 518 -44.52 88.88 -5.80
CA VAL A 518 -44.73 89.43 -4.45
C VAL A 518 -44.17 90.86 -4.30
N VAL A 519 -43.13 91.24 -5.04
CA VAL A 519 -42.58 92.60 -5.04
C VAL A 519 -43.40 93.57 -5.91
N ILE A 520 -44.08 93.05 -6.94
CA ILE A 520 -44.93 93.85 -7.85
C ILE A 520 -46.34 94.10 -7.26
N LEU A 521 -46.86 93.15 -6.46
CA LEU A 521 -48.09 93.30 -5.66
C LEU A 521 -47.83 94.17 -4.42
#